data_AF-A0AAE3RY59-F1
#
_entry.id   AF-A0AAE3RY59-F1
#
_cell.length_a   1.000
_cell.length_b   1.000
_cell.length_c   1.000
_cell.angle_alpha   90.00
_cell.angle_beta   90.00
_cell.angle_gamma   90.00
#
_symmetry.space_group_name_H-M   'P 1'
#
loop_
_entity.id
_entity.type
_entity.pdbx_description
1 polymer ?
#
loop_
_entity_poly.entity_id
_entity_poly.type
_entity_poly.pdbx_seq_one_letter_code
_entity_poly.pdbx_strand_id
1 'polypeptide(L)'
;MYNPSQSIEGDSAVGCIILSGIKFYVLAEGESYPDPHADNRYIGAYAVFPFEGKWVAQKHFRGRWSDITERRFDTENEAFNFTYEYAFLPENRHKY
;
A
#
# COMPACT_ATOMS: atom_id res chain seq x y z
N MET A 1 -1.11 -22.38 -28.69
CA MET A 1 -2.04 -21.24 -28.61
C MET A 1 -2.17 -20.89 -27.15
N TYR A 2 -1.57 -19.78 -26.72
CA TYR A 2 -1.69 -19.29 -25.35
C TYR A 2 -2.92 -18.38 -25.30
N ASN A 3 -3.83 -18.64 -24.37
CA ASN A 3 -5.10 -17.95 -24.24
C ASN A 3 -4.88 -16.74 -23.31
N PRO A 4 -4.85 -15.48 -23.77
CA PRO A 4 -4.68 -14.33 -22.90
C PRO A 4 -6.04 -13.90 -22.37
N SER A 5 -6.64 -14.73 -21.51
CA SER A 5 -7.93 -14.44 -20.89
C SER A 5 -7.83 -14.60 -19.37
N GLN A 6 -7.01 -13.76 -18.76
CA GLN A 6 -7.25 -13.26 -17.41
C GLN A 6 -6.95 -11.76 -17.41
N SER A 7 -7.98 -11.00 -17.77
CA SER A 7 -8.13 -9.60 -17.42
C SER A 7 -8.09 -9.52 -15.89
N ILE A 8 -6.97 -9.07 -15.33
CA ILE A 8 -6.95 -8.60 -13.94
C ILE A 8 -7.54 -7.19 -14.02
N GLU A 9 -8.86 -7.11 -14.06
CA GLU A 9 -9.58 -5.85 -13.88
C GLU A 9 -9.36 -5.39 -12.43
N GLY A 10 -8.73 -4.23 -12.24
CA GLY A 10 -8.79 -3.50 -10.98
C GLY A 10 -7.50 -2.97 -10.38
N ASP A 11 -6.35 -3.02 -11.07
CA ASP A 11 -5.13 -2.35 -10.58
C ASP A 11 -5.19 -0.84 -10.89
N SER A 12 -6.05 -0.13 -10.16
CA SER A 12 -5.95 1.35 -10.03
C SER A 12 -4.97 1.67 -8.89
N ALA A 13 -3.76 1.15 -9.01
CA ALA A 13 -2.61 1.60 -8.25
C ALA A 13 -1.57 2.03 -9.28
N VAL A 14 -1.15 3.29 -9.22
CA VAL A 14 -0.06 3.85 -10.04
C VAL A 14 1.21 3.00 -9.92
N GLY A 15 1.42 2.35 -8.78
CA GLY A 15 2.45 1.31 -8.64
C GLY A 15 2.18 0.35 -7.48
N CYS A 16 2.63 -0.89 -7.64
CA CYS A 16 2.63 -1.89 -6.57
C CYS A 16 4.02 -2.54 -6.48
N ILE A 17 4.60 -2.53 -5.28
CA ILE A 17 5.89 -3.14 -4.97
C ILE A 17 5.68 -4.17 -3.86
N ILE A 18 6.23 -5.36 -4.05
CA ILE A 18 6.13 -6.45 -3.07
C ILE A 18 7.51 -6.73 -2.49
N LEU A 19 7.67 -6.50 -1.20
CA LEU A 19 8.96 -6.67 -0.50
C LEU A 19 8.74 -7.43 0.81
N SER A 20 9.52 -8.48 1.02
CA SER A 20 9.48 -9.30 2.24
C SER A 20 8.09 -9.82 2.62
N GLY A 21 7.25 -10.11 1.62
CA GLY A 21 5.88 -10.59 1.85
C GLY A 21 4.85 -9.48 2.16
N ILE A 22 5.21 -8.21 1.99
CA ILE A 22 4.36 -7.04 2.21
C ILE A 22 4.11 -6.34 0.87
N LYS A 23 2.88 -5.92 0.61
CA LYS A 23 2.53 -5.08 -0.56
C LYS A 23 2.63 -3.61 -0.21
N PHE A 24 3.23 -2.82 -1.08
CA PHE A 24 3.30 -1.37 -1.00
C PHE A 24 2.65 -0.78 -2.25
N TYR A 25 1.56 -0.07 -2.06
CA TYR A 25 0.81 0.56 -3.13
C TYR A 25 1.10 2.07 -3.16
N VAL A 26 1.28 2.59 -4.36
CA VAL A 26 1.23 4.02 -4.66
C VAL A 26 -0.04 4.25 -5.46
N LEU A 27 -0.99 5.01 -4.91
CA LEU A 27 -2.28 5.30 -5.55
C LEU A 27 -2.32 6.75 -6.01
N ALA A 28 -3.08 7.03 -7.07
CA ALA A 28 -3.45 8.38 -7.50
C ALA A 28 -4.60 8.93 -6.62
N GLU A 29 -4.83 10.23 -6.73
CA GLU A 29 -5.89 10.91 -5.98
C GLU A 29 -7.27 10.35 -6.36
N GLY A 30 -8.02 9.89 -5.35
CA GLY A 30 -9.36 9.32 -5.54
C GLY A 30 -9.39 7.86 -6.03
N GLU A 31 -8.24 7.21 -6.19
CA GLU A 31 -8.21 5.77 -6.49
C GLU A 31 -8.74 4.93 -5.33
N SER A 32 -9.39 3.81 -5.67
CA SER A 32 -9.91 2.87 -4.68
C SER A 32 -8.77 2.04 -4.10
N TYR A 33 -8.85 1.74 -2.80
CA TYR A 33 -7.89 0.85 -2.17
C TYR A 33 -7.98 -0.55 -2.79
N PRO A 34 -6.84 -1.15 -3.18
CA PRO A 34 -6.82 -2.54 -3.64
C PRO A 34 -7.11 -3.48 -2.47
N ASP A 35 -7.71 -4.64 -2.75
CA ASP A 35 -7.85 -5.72 -1.77
C ASP A 35 -6.49 -6.40 -1.57
N PRO A 36 -5.84 -6.24 -0.40
CA PRO A 36 -4.52 -6.83 -0.15
C PRO A 36 -4.53 -8.35 -0.10
N HIS A 37 -5.68 -8.96 0.21
CA HIS A 37 -5.84 -10.39 0.45
C HIS A 37 -6.47 -11.14 -0.73
N ALA A 38 -6.68 -10.48 -1.88
CA ALA A 38 -7.22 -11.11 -3.08
C ALA A 38 -6.48 -12.41 -3.49
N ASP A 39 -5.20 -12.52 -3.15
CA ASP A 39 -4.35 -13.67 -3.42
C ASP A 39 -3.96 -14.49 -2.16
N ASN A 40 -4.34 -14.04 -0.95
CA ASN A 40 -3.99 -14.64 0.35
C ASN A 40 -2.48 -14.95 0.54
N ARG A 41 -1.59 -14.24 -0.16
CA ARG A 41 -0.14 -14.56 -0.19
C ARG A 41 0.73 -13.68 0.69
N TYR A 42 0.18 -12.57 1.17
CA TYR A 42 0.97 -11.48 1.75
C TYR A 42 0.49 -11.15 3.16
N ILE A 43 1.44 -10.86 4.03
CA ILE A 43 1.22 -10.72 5.49
C ILE A 43 0.64 -9.35 5.86
N GLY A 44 0.75 -8.37 4.96
CA GLY A 44 0.22 -7.03 5.17
C GLY A 44 0.35 -6.17 3.91
N ALA A 45 -0.26 -4.99 3.97
CA ALA A 45 -0.11 -4.00 2.93
C ALA A 45 -0.05 -2.58 3.47
N TYR A 46 0.57 -1.72 2.68
CA TYR A 46 0.67 -0.30 2.89
C TYR A 46 0.25 0.44 1.63
N ALA A 47 -0.30 1.63 1.78
CA ALA A 47 -0.68 2.50 0.69
C ALA A 47 -0.18 3.91 0.96
N VAL A 48 0.37 4.55 -0.06
CA VAL A 48 0.65 5.98 -0.09
C VAL A 48 -0.12 6.61 -1.23
N PHE A 49 -0.72 7.77 -0.97
CA PHE A 49 -1.56 8.45 -1.95
C PHE A 49 -1.66 9.95 -1.65
N PRO A 50 -1.90 10.79 -2.67
CA PRO A 50 -2.18 12.19 -2.49
C PRO A 50 -3.60 12.42 -1.95
N PHE A 51 -3.73 13.33 -0.99
CA PHE A 51 -4.97 13.78 -0.38
C PHE A 51 -4.83 15.26 0.04
N GLU A 52 -5.70 16.13 -0.47
CA GLU A 52 -5.70 17.58 -0.19
C GLU A 52 -4.33 18.26 -0.46
N GLY A 53 -3.65 17.85 -1.53
CA GLY A 53 -2.36 18.41 -1.93
C GLY A 53 -1.17 17.99 -1.06
N LYS A 54 -1.36 17.01 -0.16
CA LYS A 54 -0.31 16.35 0.60
C LYS A 54 -0.35 14.85 0.37
N TRP A 55 0.68 14.14 0.82
CA TRP A 55 0.72 12.69 0.77
C TRP A 55 0.42 12.07 2.13
N VAL A 56 -0.37 11.00 2.12
CA VAL A 56 -0.79 10.23 3.30
C VAL A 56 -0.21 8.82 3.20
N ALA A 57 0.10 8.24 4.35
CA ALA A 57 0.56 6.87 4.47
C ALA A 57 -0.40 6.06 5.35
N GLN A 58 -0.83 4.91 4.85
CA GLN A 58 -1.76 4.01 5.55
C GLN A 58 -1.27 2.58 5.54
N LYS A 59 -1.70 1.81 6.54
CA LYS A 59 -1.53 0.37 6.60
C LYS A 59 -2.86 -0.34 6.54
N HIS A 60 -2.86 -1.52 5.95
CA HIS A 60 -3.95 -2.46 6.03
C HIS A 60 -3.70 -3.44 7.17
N PHE A 61 -4.57 -3.43 8.18
CA PHE A 61 -4.53 -4.37 9.28
C PHE A 61 -5.95 -4.82 9.66
N ARG A 62 -6.17 -6.13 9.78
CA ARG A 62 -7.47 -6.73 10.13
C ARG A 62 -8.63 -6.24 9.26
N GLY A 63 -8.43 -6.15 7.94
CA GLY A 63 -9.46 -5.76 6.98
C GLY A 63 -9.78 -4.26 6.96
N ARG A 64 -8.91 -3.42 7.53
CA ARG A 64 -9.11 -1.97 7.59
C ARG A 64 -7.83 -1.23 7.22
N TRP A 65 -8.00 -0.17 6.44
CA TRP A 65 -6.97 0.83 6.19
C TRP A 65 -6.98 1.88 7.31
N SER A 66 -5.82 2.21 7.84
CA SER A 66 -5.67 3.30 8.82
C SER A 66 -4.34 4.03 8.66
N ASP A 67 -4.36 5.32 8.97
CA ASP A 67 -3.17 6.17 9.01
C ASP A 67 -2.11 5.57 9.94
N ILE A 68 -0.89 5.44 9.43
CA ILE A 68 0.27 5.04 10.25
C ILE A 68 0.84 6.23 11.04
N THR A 69 0.51 7.44 10.62
CA THR A 69 0.93 8.71 11.22
C THR A 69 -0.07 9.83 10.90
N GLU A 70 -0.17 10.82 11.78
CA GLU A 70 -0.91 12.06 11.53
C GLU A 70 -0.14 13.01 10.59
N ARG A 71 1.18 12.78 10.42
CA ARG A 71 2.01 13.59 9.52
C ARG A 71 1.49 13.48 8.09
N ARG A 72 1.47 14.63 7.42
CA ARG A 72 1.23 14.76 5.99
C ARG A 72 2.55 15.11 5.32
N PHE A 73 2.83 14.50 4.18
CA PHE A 73 4.12 14.64 3.48
C PHE A 73 3.96 15.54 2.25
N ASP A 74 5.04 16.19 1.85
CA ASP A 74 5.00 17.11 0.70
C ASP A 74 5.18 16.38 -0.64
N THR A 75 5.81 15.20 -0.61
CA THR A 75 6.14 14.44 -1.82
C THR A 75 5.82 12.95 -1.67
N GLU A 76 5.57 12.30 -2.80
CA GLU A 76 5.41 10.84 -2.89
C GLU A 76 6.58 10.10 -2.25
N ASN A 77 7.81 10.48 -2.63
CA ASN A 77 9.03 9.82 -2.18
C ASN A 77 9.21 9.91 -0.67
N GLU A 78 8.88 11.05 -0.05
CA GLU A 78 8.95 11.21 1.40
C GLU A 78 7.95 10.32 2.13
N ALA A 79 6.69 10.28 1.64
CA ALA A 79 5.66 9.41 2.20
C ALA A 79 6.01 7.92 2.03
N PHE A 80 6.53 7.54 0.86
CA PHE A 80 6.92 6.18 0.57
C PHE A 80 8.10 5.74 1.45
N ASN A 81 9.16 6.55 1.56
CA ASN A 81 10.31 6.23 2.40
C ASN A 81 9.92 6.09 3.87
N PHE A 82 9.08 6.99 4.39
CA PHE A 82 8.55 6.86 5.75
C PHE A 82 7.77 5.56 5.95
N THR A 83 6.90 5.22 4.99
CA THR A 83 6.08 3.99 5.04
C THR A 83 6.95 2.75 5.00
N TYR A 84 7.97 2.76 4.14
CA TYR A 84 8.95 1.68 4.02
C TYR A 84 9.69 1.47 5.35
N GLU A 85 10.25 2.52 5.93
CA GLU A 85 10.93 2.45 7.22
C GLU A 85 9.99 1.94 8.32
N TYR A 86 8.76 2.48 8.39
CA TYR A 86 7.75 2.06 9.36
C TYR A 86 7.44 0.57 9.29
N ALA A 87 7.30 0.01 8.08
CA ALA A 87 6.97 -1.38 7.87
C ALA A 87 8.02 -2.35 8.44
N PHE A 88 9.29 -1.92 8.47
CA PHE A 88 10.43 -2.74 8.92
C PHE A 88 10.91 -2.42 10.34
N LEU A 89 10.23 -1.52 11.07
CA LEU A 89 10.53 -1.28 12.48
C LEU A 89 10.38 -2.59 13.29
N PRO A 90 11.30 -2.89 14.22
CA PRO A 90 11.27 -4.13 15.02
C PRO A 90 9.94 -4.36 15.73
N GLU A 91 9.30 -3.28 16.20
CA GLU A 91 8.01 -3.29 16.90
C GLU A 91 6.83 -3.69 16.01
N ASN A 92 6.96 -3.50 14.69
CA ASN A 92 5.94 -3.87 13.72
C ASN A 92 6.17 -5.28 13.16
N ARG A 93 7.33 -5.89 13.39
CA ARG A 93 7.68 -7.25 12.93
C ARG A 93 6.86 -8.35 13.62
N HIS A 94 6.28 -8.07 14.79
CA HIS A 94 5.48 -9.02 15.60
C HIS A 94 3.96 -8.79 15.50
N LYS A 95 3.50 -7.85 14.69
CA LYS A 95 2.06 -7.55 14.55
C LYS A 95 1.36 -8.37 13.47
N TYR A 96 2.05 -9.30 12.83
CA TYR A 96 1.52 -10.15 11.76
C TYR A 96 1.42 -11.60 12.22
#